data_AF-A0A662TZ77-F1
#
_entry.id   AF-A0A662TZ77-F1
#
_cell.length_a   1.000
_cell.length_b   1.000
_cell.length_c   1.000
_cell.angle_alpha   90.00
_cell.angle_beta   90.00
_cell.angle_gamma   90.00
#
_symmetry.space_group_name_H-M   'P 1'
#
loop_
_entity.id
_entity.type
_entity.pdbx_description
1 polymer ?
#
loop_
_entity_poly.entity_id
_entity_poly.type
_entity_poly.pdbx_seq_one_letter_code
_entity_poly.pdbx_strand_id
1 'polypeptide(L)'
;MRKPRIEKVVLNFGVGASGEPLVKAETLAKTLTGMKPARTYAKGTNKDFRIRKGEPIACKVTLRGEKAEEILRKALAARDN
;
A
#
# COMPACT_ATOMS: atom_id res chain seq x y z
N MET A 1 16.31 -21.31 15.05
CA MET A 1 16.14 -20.36 13.92
C MET A 1 15.21 -20.85 12.79
N ARG A 2 14.47 -21.97 12.95
CA ARG A 2 13.62 -22.55 11.88
C ARG A 2 12.12 -22.19 11.96
N LYS A 3 11.72 -21.39 12.96
CA LYS A 3 10.30 -21.05 13.13
C LYS A 3 9.92 -19.93 12.16
N PRO A 4 8.90 -20.12 11.31
CA PRO A 4 8.41 -19.06 10.42
C PRO A 4 7.97 -17.85 11.24
N ARG A 5 8.25 -16.66 10.70
CA ARG A 5 7.86 -15.37 11.29
C ARG A 5 7.46 -14.41 10.19
N ILE A 6 6.61 -13.45 10.53
CA ILE A 6 6.24 -12.38 9.62
C ILE A 6 7.37 -11.34 9.63
N GLU A 7 8.13 -11.26 8.54
CA GLU A 7 9.19 -10.26 8.42
C GLU A 7 8.63 -8.85 8.21
N LYS A 8 7.62 -8.74 7.33
CA LYS A 8 6.95 -7.49 7.00
C LYS A 8 5.58 -7.74 6.37
N VAL A 9 4.71 -6.75 6.51
CA VAL A 9 3.45 -6.66 5.76
C VAL A 9 3.50 -5.38 4.94
N VAL A 10 3.21 -5.48 3.65
CA VAL A 10 3.17 -4.33 2.74
C VAL A 10 1.72 -4.08 2.35
N LEU A 11 1.18 -2.94 2.76
CA LEU A 11 -0.10 -2.45 2.27
C LEU A 11 0.16 -1.65 1.00
N ASN A 12 -0.41 -2.11 -0.11
CA ASN A 12 -0.26 -1.48 -1.42
C ASN A 12 -1.62 -0.97 -1.91
N PHE A 13 -1.68 0.32 -2.26
CA PHE A 13 -2.87 0.98 -2.77
C PHE A 13 -2.63 1.35 -4.24
N GLY A 14 -3.08 0.47 -5.14
CA GLY A 14 -3.01 0.66 -6.58
C GLY A 14 -4.16 1.53 -7.08
N VAL A 15 -3.96 2.84 -7.16
CA VAL A 15 -5.01 3.80 -7.56
C VAL A 15 -5.14 3.87 -9.09
N GLY A 16 -4.02 3.74 -9.80
CA GLY A 16 -4.00 3.76 -11.28
C GLY A 16 -4.18 5.16 -11.89
N ALA A 17 -4.28 6.19 -11.07
CA ALA A 17 -4.38 7.58 -11.49
C ALA A 17 -3.58 8.48 -10.53
N SER A 18 -3.03 9.55 -11.08
CA SER A 18 -2.40 10.62 -10.29
C SER A 18 -3.43 11.64 -9.80
N GLY A 19 -2.98 12.62 -9.01
CA GLY A 19 -3.82 13.71 -8.52
C GLY A 19 -4.63 13.37 -7.27
N GLU A 20 -5.86 13.86 -7.21
CA GLU A 20 -6.73 13.75 -6.03
C GLU A 20 -7.00 12.30 -5.57
N PRO A 21 -7.25 11.31 -6.45
CA PRO A 21 -7.43 9.92 -6.04
C PRO A 21 -6.23 9.37 -5.27
N LEU A 22 -5.01 9.72 -5.69
CA LEU A 22 -3.79 9.31 -5.02
C LEU A 22 -3.67 9.96 -3.63
N VAL A 23 -3.99 11.25 -3.50
CA VAL A 23 -3.94 11.96 -2.22
C VAL A 23 -4.95 11.38 -1.21
N LYS A 24 -6.14 10.98 -1.69
CA LYS A 24 -7.14 10.27 -0.86
C LYS A 24 -6.59 8.93 -0.37
N ALA A 25 -5.97 8.15 -1.24
CA ALA A 25 -5.34 6.88 -0.87
C ALA A 25 -4.20 7.08 0.15
N GLU A 26 -3.39 8.13 -0.01
CA GLU A 26 -2.33 8.47 0.95
C GLU A 26 -2.89 8.83 2.33
N THR A 27 -3.95 9.63 2.36
CA THR A 27 -4.64 10.00 3.60
C THR A 27 -5.20 8.77 4.29
N LEU A 28 -5.87 7.88 3.55
CA LEU A 28 -6.41 6.63 4.08
C LEU A 28 -5.30 5.72 4.62
N ALA A 29 -4.21 5.54 3.88
CA ALA A 29 -3.07 4.74 4.31
C ALA A 29 -2.44 5.30 5.59
N LYS A 30 -2.36 6.63 5.71
CA LYS A 30 -1.86 7.30 6.92
C LYS A 30 -2.81 7.11 8.11
N THR A 31 -4.13 7.23 7.91
CA THR A 31 -5.12 7.01 8.97
C THR A 31 -5.11 5.56 9.46
N LEU A 32 -5.00 4.58 8.55
CA LEU A 32 -4.98 3.16 8.89
C LEU A 32 -3.70 2.74 9.63
N THR A 33 -2.55 3.29 9.26
CA THR A 33 -1.24 2.80 9.74
C THR A 33 -0.51 3.75 10.70
N GLY A 34 -0.92 5.02 10.75
CA GLY A 34 -0.18 6.10 11.41
C GLY A 34 1.15 6.46 10.74
N MET A 35 1.49 5.86 9.59
CA MET A 35 2.78 6.06 8.92
C MET A 35 2.61 6.84 7.62
N LYS A 36 3.65 7.60 7.23
CA LYS A 36 3.67 8.30 5.95
C LYS A 36 3.86 7.29 4.80
N PRO A 37 2.89 7.17 3.87
CA PRO A 37 3.03 6.26 2.73
C PRO A 37 4.06 6.77 1.72
N ALA A 38 4.70 5.83 1.02
CA ALA A 38 5.61 6.11 -0.08
C ALA A 38 4.88 6.00 -1.41
N ARG A 39 5.00 7.02 -2.26
CA ARG A 39 4.49 6.99 -3.64
C ARG A 39 5.26 5.98 -4.48
N THR A 40 4.53 5.32 -5.37
CA THR A 40 5.08 4.42 -6.39
C THR A 40 4.79 5.01 -7.76
N TYR A 41 5.83 5.03 -8.57
CA TYR A 41 5.82 5.66 -9.89
C TYR A 41 5.67 4.61 -10.99
N ALA A 42 4.98 4.99 -12.06
CA ALA A 42 4.81 4.16 -13.24
C ALA A 42 6.16 3.90 -13.93
N LYS A 43 6.47 2.62 -14.19
CA LYS A 43 7.72 2.20 -14.85
C LYS A 43 7.73 2.48 -16.36
N GLY A 44 6.55 2.58 -16.98
CA GLY A 44 6.36 2.79 -18.41
C GLY A 44 5.05 3.52 -18.69
N THR A 45 4.89 3.94 -19.94
CA THR A 45 3.65 4.59 -20.42
C THR A 45 2.72 3.52 -20.95
N ASN A 46 1.46 3.52 -20.51
CA ASN A 46 0.41 2.66 -21.03
C ASN A 46 -0.83 3.51 -21.37
N LYS A 47 -1.23 3.51 -22.64
CA LYS A 47 -2.33 4.32 -23.16
C LYS A 47 -3.70 3.83 -22.69
N ASP A 48 -3.89 2.52 -22.55
CA ASP A 48 -5.16 1.93 -22.13
C ASP A 48 -5.51 2.35 -20.70
N PHE A 49 -4.50 2.41 -19.83
CA PHE A 49 -4.64 2.91 -18.46
C PHE A 49 -4.48 4.42 -18.34
N ARG A 50 -4.17 5.13 -19.44
CA ARG A 50 -3.89 6.58 -19.46
C ARG A 50 -2.77 7.02 -18.52
N ILE A 51 -1.77 6.15 -18.31
CA ILE A 51 -0.64 6.38 -17.40
C ILE A 51 0.62 6.73 -18.19
N ARG A 52 1.38 7.72 -17.73
CA ARG A 52 2.68 8.10 -18.28
C ARG A 52 3.83 7.57 -17.42
N LYS A 53 4.97 7.24 -18.05
CA LYS A 53 6.20 6.86 -17.33
C LYS A 53 6.60 7.96 -16.34
N GLY A 54 6.93 7.56 -15.11
CA GLY A 54 7.32 8.49 -14.04
C GLY A 54 6.15 9.16 -13.31
N GLU A 55 4.91 8.89 -13.73
CA GLU A 55 3.72 9.40 -13.04
C GLU A 55 3.49 8.66 -11.70
N PRO A 56 3.18 9.37 -10.60
CA PRO A 56 2.82 8.72 -9.35
C PRO A 56 1.40 8.14 -9.45
N ILE A 57 1.27 6.82 -9.36
CA ILE A 57 0.00 6.10 -9.61
C ILE A 57 -0.50 5.27 -8.43
N ALA A 58 0.34 5.09 -7.41
CA ALA A 58 0.04 4.25 -6.27
C ALA A 58 0.80 4.73 -5.04
N CYS A 59 0.40 4.27 -3.87
CA CYS A 59 1.12 4.48 -2.64
C CYS A 59 1.22 3.18 -1.84
N LYS A 60 2.28 3.02 -1.04
CA LYS A 60 2.47 1.83 -0.21
C LYS A 60 3.01 2.17 1.16
N VAL A 61 2.69 1.32 2.14
CA VAL A 61 3.24 1.36 3.49
C VAL A 61 3.84 -0.01 3.80
N THR A 62 5.05 -0.03 4.34
CA THR A 62 5.67 -1.27 4.83
C THR A 62 5.69 -1.26 6.34
N LEU A 63 4.99 -2.22 6.94
CA LEU A 63 4.90 -2.45 8.37
C LEU A 63 5.80 -3.62 8.75
N ARG A 64 6.39 -3.55 9.95
CA ARG A 64 7.24 -4.59 10.54
C ARG A 64 6.94 -4.71 12.03
N GLY A 65 7.32 -5.85 12.61
CA GLY A 65 7.08 -6.14 14.03
C GLY A 65 5.58 -6.21 14.36
N GLU A 66 5.23 -5.78 15.57
CA GLU A 66 3.86 -5.89 16.13
C GLU A 66 2.79 -5.24 15.24
N LYS A 67 3.08 -4.06 14.66
CA LYS A 67 2.14 -3.37 13.76
C LYS A 67 1.77 -4.19 12.52
N ALA A 68 2.70 -5.02 12.03
CA ALA A 68 2.43 -5.89 10.89
C ALA A 68 1.48 -7.03 11.28
N GLU A 69 1.68 -7.61 12.46
CA GLU A 69 0.82 -8.68 12.98
C GLU A 69 -0.59 -8.16 13.29
N GLU A 70 -0.70 -6.98 13.90
CA GLU A 70 -1.99 -6.35 14.21
C GLU A 70 -2.81 -6.09 12.93
N ILE A 71 -2.19 -5.47 11.93
CA ILE A 71 -2.86 -5.19 10.64
C ILE A 71 -3.22 -6.49 9.93
N LEU A 72 -2.34 -7.50 9.96
CA LEU A 72 -2.64 -8.79 9.32
C LEU A 72 -3.85 -9.47 9.97
N ARG A 73 -3.93 -9.49 11.30
CA ARG A 73 -5.08 -10.02 12.03
C ARG A 73 -6.36 -9.26 11.69
N LYS A 74 -6.33 -7.93 11.70
CA LYS A 74 -7.47 -7.08 11.32
C LYS A 74 -7.92 -7.33 9.88
N ALA A 75 -6.98 -7.51 8.95
CA ALA A 75 -7.28 -7.75 7.54
C ALA A 75 -7.88 -9.14 7.29
N LEU A 76 -7.38 -10.17 7.98
CA LEU A 76 -7.91 -11.54 7.84
C LEU A 76 -9.32 -11.68 8.41
N ALA A 77 -9.60 -11.00 9.51
CA ALA A 77 -10.94 -10.96 10.12
C ALA A 77 -12.01 -10.44 9.15
N ALA A 78 -11.66 -9.52 8.24
CA ALA A 78 -12.61 -9.01 7.23
C ALA A 78 -13.06 -10.06 6.20
N ARG A 79 -12.38 -11.21 6.14
CA ARG A 79 -12.71 -12.34 5.27
C ARG A 79 -13.17 -13.56 6.08
N ASP A 80 -13.54 -13.38 7.35
CA ASP A 80 -13.92 -14.46 8.28
C ASP A 80 -12.86 -15.58 8.40
N ASN A 81 -11.57 -15.20 8.32
CA ASN A 81 -10.44 -16.12 8.56
C ASN A 81 -9.78 -15.85 9.91
#